data_AF-A0A524C234-F1
#
_entry.id   AF-A0A524C234-F1
#
_cell.length_a   1.000
_cell.length_b   1.000
_cell.length_c   1.000
_cell.angle_alpha   90.00
_cell.angle_beta   90.00
_cell.angle_gamma   90.00
#
_symmetry.space_group_name_H-M   'P 1'
#
loop_
_entity.id
_entity.type
_entity.pdbx_description
1 polymer ?
#
loop_
_entity_poly.entity_id
_entity_poly.type
_entity_poly.pdbx_seq_one_letter_code
_entity_poly.pdbx_strand_id
1 'polypeptide(L)'
;MLEKKETYLLSILIGILAGSIGIVLLYALNFTAILKTLQIIEGANIILIVVVLRMSLLAMMAYIMFKQWFSQENQFFSDLPFLFGLFFLILIFGKLLDILYYFTYFTLDEETVLVYIKIRQFVAISTLAPMLYLSIMMILFFLTINEKIHKYNDTRERDIISMKILFLILIIESIAIILTPNPQVAGIILPLFVIPSLIIVVWIFYFSYKNQRLSSVHPLIVSFGFAAFLCSNIFRPLAQFILGETAIFTIIVEIVDIIVFIVIFTGLIIKVKY
;
A
#
# COMPACT_ATOMS: atom_id res chain seq x y z
N MET A 1 30.12 -6.32 3.74
CA MET A 1 28.87 -6.70 3.03
C MET A 1 27.89 -7.44 3.93
N LEU A 2 28.31 -8.47 4.69
CA LEU A 2 27.45 -9.16 5.67
C LEU A 2 26.79 -8.21 6.68
N GLU A 3 27.56 -7.31 7.28
CA GLU A 3 27.09 -6.35 8.29
C GLU A 3 25.97 -5.41 7.77
N LYS A 4 26.02 -5.04 6.47
CA LYS A 4 24.99 -4.20 5.84
C LYS A 4 23.68 -4.98 5.62
N LYS A 5 23.78 -6.25 5.19
CA LYS A 5 22.62 -7.15 5.04
C LYS A 5 21.93 -7.41 6.38
N GLU A 6 22.72 -7.63 7.42
CA GLU A 6 22.23 -7.83 8.79
C GLU A 6 21.53 -6.58 9.32
N THR A 7 22.13 -5.40 9.15
CA THR A 7 21.51 -4.12 9.53
C THR A 7 20.17 -3.92 8.83
N TYR A 8 20.08 -4.20 7.54
CA TYR A 8 18.84 -4.06 6.77
C TYR A 8 17.75 -5.04 7.20
N LEU A 9 18.10 -6.31 7.39
CA LEU A 9 17.20 -7.31 7.92
C LEU A 9 16.69 -6.91 9.31
N LEU A 10 17.59 -6.44 10.18
CA LEU A 10 17.25 -5.99 11.52
C LEU A 10 16.27 -4.82 11.47
N SER A 11 16.49 -3.81 10.61
CA SER A 11 15.57 -2.69 10.44
C SER A 11 14.17 -3.12 10.00
N ILE A 12 14.07 -4.04 9.03
CA ILE A 12 12.77 -4.59 8.59
C ILE A 12 12.09 -5.35 9.74
N LEU A 13 12.84 -6.21 10.44
CA LEU A 13 12.31 -6.99 11.57
C LEU A 13 11.84 -6.10 12.72
N ILE A 14 12.59 -5.07 13.07
CA ILE A 14 12.19 -4.07 14.08
C ILE A 14 10.90 -3.38 13.66
N GLY A 15 10.78 -2.97 12.39
CA GLY A 15 9.56 -2.37 11.86
C GLY A 15 8.35 -3.32 11.94
N ILE A 16 8.52 -4.58 11.57
CA ILE A 16 7.48 -5.62 11.67
C ILE A 16 7.08 -5.85 13.12
N LEU A 17 8.05 -5.99 14.03
CA LEU A 17 7.80 -6.22 15.45
C LEU A 17 7.06 -5.03 16.07
N ALA A 18 7.52 -3.80 15.83
CA ALA A 18 6.88 -2.60 16.34
C ALA A 18 5.43 -2.47 15.82
N GLY A 19 5.22 -2.67 14.52
CA GLY A 19 3.87 -2.68 13.93
C GLY A 19 2.98 -3.77 14.52
N SER A 20 3.51 -4.98 14.70
CA SER A 20 2.78 -6.12 15.26
C SER A 20 2.39 -5.87 16.71
N ILE A 21 3.29 -5.33 17.54
CA ILE A 21 2.99 -4.93 18.92
C ILE A 21 1.86 -3.90 18.93
N GLY A 22 1.94 -2.88 18.08
CA GLY A 22 0.89 -1.86 17.96
C GLY A 22 -0.48 -2.46 17.61
N ILE A 23 -0.55 -3.35 16.62
CA ILE A 23 -1.79 -4.04 16.26
C ILE A 23 -2.29 -4.92 17.41
N VAL A 24 -1.43 -5.73 18.03
CA VAL A 24 -1.81 -6.61 19.14
C VAL A 24 -2.39 -5.82 20.31
N LEU A 25 -1.79 -4.67 20.64
CA LEU A 25 -2.32 -3.78 21.68
C LEU A 25 -3.70 -3.23 21.30
N LEU A 26 -3.90 -2.79 20.06
CA LEU A 26 -5.21 -2.32 19.59
C LEU A 26 -6.27 -3.43 19.68
N TYR A 27 -5.94 -4.66 19.30
CA TYR A 27 -6.85 -5.80 19.42
C TYR A 27 -7.14 -6.17 20.88
N ALA A 28 -6.12 -6.14 21.74
CA ALA A 28 -6.27 -6.43 23.16
C ALA A 28 -7.20 -5.42 23.85
N LEU A 29 -7.06 -4.13 23.54
CA LEU A 29 -7.92 -3.07 24.09
C LEU A 29 -9.39 -3.21 23.65
N ASN A 30 -9.64 -3.76 22.46
CA ASN A 30 -10.99 -3.89 21.88
C ASN A 30 -11.54 -5.32 21.90
N PHE A 31 -10.91 -6.23 22.64
CA PHE A 31 -11.22 -7.65 22.56
C PHE A 31 -12.69 -7.96 22.88
N THR A 32 -13.26 -7.27 23.88
CA THR A 32 -14.67 -7.44 24.29
C THR A 32 -15.65 -6.96 23.23
N ALA A 33 -15.35 -5.85 22.55
CA ALA A 33 -16.14 -5.33 21.44
C ALA A 33 -16.13 -6.31 20.26
N ILE A 34 -14.94 -6.81 19.89
CA ILE A 34 -14.76 -7.77 18.80
C ILE A 34 -15.57 -9.04 19.05
N LEU A 35 -15.51 -9.61 20.26
CA LEU A 35 -16.26 -10.82 20.60
C LEU A 35 -17.77 -10.64 20.50
N LYS A 36 -18.30 -9.48 20.92
CA LYS A 36 -19.73 -9.17 20.78
C LYS A 36 -20.13 -9.10 19.31
N THR A 37 -19.36 -8.39 18.49
CA THR A 37 -19.67 -8.22 17.07
C THR A 37 -19.63 -9.54 16.30
N LEU A 38 -18.68 -10.42 16.61
CA LEU A 38 -18.59 -11.76 16.01
C LEU A 38 -19.84 -12.63 16.25
N GLN A 39 -20.57 -12.40 17.36
CA GLN A 39 -21.82 -13.11 17.66
C GLN A 39 -23.03 -12.52 16.95
N ILE A 40 -22.95 -11.25 16.53
CA ILE A 40 -24.09 -10.47 16.00
C ILE A 40 -24.06 -10.42 14.47
N ILE A 41 -22.89 -10.24 13.86
CA ILE A 41 -22.78 -10.06 12.41
C ILE A 41 -22.80 -11.41 11.69
N GLU A 42 -23.89 -11.67 10.98
CA GLU A 42 -24.01 -12.82 10.08
C GLU A 42 -22.96 -12.75 8.96
N GLY A 43 -22.27 -13.87 8.72
CA GLY A 43 -21.24 -13.95 7.68
C GLY A 43 -19.87 -13.38 8.06
N ALA A 44 -19.69 -12.84 9.27
CA ALA A 44 -18.41 -12.31 9.75
C ALA A 44 -17.24 -13.31 9.64
N ASN A 45 -17.50 -14.59 9.92
CA ASN A 45 -16.50 -15.65 9.81
C ASN A 45 -16.01 -15.83 8.36
N ILE A 46 -16.91 -15.71 7.38
CA ILE A 46 -16.56 -15.85 5.96
C ILE A 46 -15.69 -14.66 5.53
N ILE A 47 -16.07 -13.44 5.91
CA ILE A 47 -15.28 -12.24 5.65
C ILE A 47 -13.88 -12.39 6.24
N LEU A 48 -13.78 -12.84 7.50
CA LEU A 48 -12.50 -13.06 8.17
C LEU A 48 -11.62 -14.06 7.40
N ILE A 49 -12.18 -15.19 6.96
CA ILE A 49 -11.46 -16.19 6.17
C ILE A 49 -10.91 -15.58 4.87
N VAL A 50 -11.74 -14.82 4.13
CA VAL A 50 -11.34 -14.19 2.86
C VAL A 50 -10.23 -13.16 3.09
N VAL A 51 -10.33 -12.33 4.13
CA VAL A 51 -9.28 -11.35 4.44
C VAL A 51 -7.99 -12.04 4.89
N VAL A 52 -8.05 -13.12 5.68
CA VAL A 52 -6.88 -13.91 6.09
C VAL A 52 -6.21 -14.57 4.87
N LEU A 53 -6.99 -15.10 3.93
CA LEU A 53 -6.47 -15.63 2.67
C LEU A 53 -5.70 -14.54 1.90
N ARG A 54 -6.29 -13.35 1.77
CA ARG A 54 -5.64 -12.20 1.13
C ARG A 54 -4.35 -11.79 1.85
N MET A 55 -4.36 -11.69 3.18
CA MET A 55 -3.16 -11.35 3.96
C MET A 55 -2.05 -12.40 3.79
N SER A 56 -2.42 -13.69 3.73
CA SER A 56 -1.47 -14.78 3.49
C SER A 56 -0.82 -14.68 2.11
N LEU A 57 -1.61 -14.35 1.10
CA LEU A 57 -1.11 -14.10 -0.26
C LEU A 57 -0.16 -12.89 -0.29
N LEU A 58 -0.54 -11.77 0.35
CA LEU A 58 0.31 -10.58 0.45
C LEU A 58 1.61 -10.87 1.19
N ALA A 59 1.56 -11.67 2.27
CA ALA A 59 2.75 -12.09 3.02
C ALA A 59 3.70 -12.92 2.15
N MET A 60 3.15 -13.85 1.35
CA MET A 60 3.92 -14.62 0.38
C MET A 60 4.58 -13.71 -0.66
N MET A 61 3.84 -12.76 -1.23
CA MET A 61 4.37 -11.79 -2.20
C MET A 61 5.49 -10.93 -1.60
N ALA A 62 5.27 -10.39 -0.40
CA ALA A 62 6.27 -9.61 0.34
C ALA A 62 7.54 -10.42 0.60
N TYR A 63 7.39 -11.66 1.07
CA TYR A 63 8.51 -12.57 1.31
C TYR A 63 9.32 -12.84 0.05
N ILE A 64 8.67 -13.14 -1.08
CA ILE A 64 9.36 -13.40 -2.36
C ILE A 64 10.12 -12.14 -2.81
N MET A 65 9.51 -10.96 -2.70
CA MET A 65 10.12 -9.69 -3.08
C MET A 65 11.35 -9.36 -2.21
N PHE A 66 11.25 -9.51 -0.88
CA PHE A 66 12.41 -9.33 0.00
C PHE A 66 13.48 -10.38 -0.25
N LYS A 67 13.12 -11.65 -0.49
CA LYS A 67 14.10 -12.70 -0.84
C LYS A 67 14.87 -12.34 -2.11
N GLN A 68 14.20 -11.84 -3.14
CA GLN A 68 14.86 -11.36 -4.36
C GLN A 68 15.80 -10.20 -4.06
N TRP A 69 15.38 -9.22 -3.27
CA TRP A 69 16.25 -8.11 -2.85
C TRP A 69 17.47 -8.58 -2.04
N PHE A 70 17.29 -9.52 -1.10
CA PHE A 70 18.38 -10.07 -0.30
C PHE A 70 19.42 -10.84 -1.13
N SER A 71 18.99 -11.41 -2.26
CA SER A 71 19.86 -12.15 -3.18
C SER A 71 20.72 -11.26 -4.10
N GLN A 72 20.46 -9.95 -4.17
CA GLN A 72 21.26 -9.04 -4.99
C GLN A 72 22.67 -8.82 -4.41
N GLU A 73 23.65 -8.58 -5.30
CA GLU A 73 25.03 -8.28 -4.92
C GLU A 73 25.13 -6.93 -4.20
N ASN A 74 24.50 -5.91 -4.78
CA ASN A 74 24.37 -4.58 -4.20
C ASN A 74 22.89 -4.32 -3.87
N GLN A 75 22.64 -3.79 -2.68
CA GLN A 75 21.31 -3.55 -2.16
C GLN A 75 21.09 -2.07 -1.90
N PHE A 76 19.99 -1.56 -2.45
CA PHE A 76 19.52 -0.20 -2.27
C PHE A 76 18.04 -0.22 -1.87
N PHE A 77 17.63 0.73 -1.04
CA PHE A 77 16.22 0.90 -0.67
C PHE A 77 15.36 1.44 -1.83
N SER A 78 15.99 1.84 -2.93
CA SER A 78 15.34 2.23 -4.17
C SER A 78 15.08 1.06 -5.12
N ASP A 79 15.56 -0.14 -4.80
CA ASP A 79 15.36 -1.32 -5.65
C ASP A 79 13.89 -1.74 -5.69
N LEU A 80 13.41 -2.10 -6.89
CA LEU A 80 12.02 -2.52 -7.10
C LEU A 80 11.57 -3.63 -6.14
N PRO A 81 12.33 -4.74 -5.94
CA PRO A 81 11.88 -5.79 -5.04
C PRO A 81 11.75 -5.31 -3.58
N PHE A 82 12.59 -4.37 -3.13
CA PHE A 82 12.44 -3.79 -1.79
C PHE A 82 11.18 -2.92 -1.69
N LEU A 83 10.96 -2.02 -2.64
CA LEU A 83 9.82 -1.10 -2.63
C LEU A 83 8.48 -1.86 -2.72
N PHE A 84 8.39 -2.89 -3.56
CA PHE A 84 7.21 -3.74 -3.64
C PHE A 84 7.05 -4.66 -2.43
N GLY A 85 8.16 -5.16 -1.87
CA GLY A 85 8.14 -5.90 -0.60
C GLY A 85 7.55 -5.08 0.53
N LEU A 86 7.96 -3.81 0.66
CA LEU A 86 7.38 -2.86 1.61
C LEU A 86 5.90 -2.56 1.31
N PHE A 87 5.54 -2.31 0.05
CA PHE A 87 4.15 -2.08 -0.35
C PHE A 87 3.22 -3.21 0.12
N PHE A 88 3.58 -4.47 -0.17
CA PHE A 88 2.80 -5.62 0.24
C PHE A 88 2.80 -5.84 1.76
N LEU A 89 3.93 -5.60 2.43
CA LEU A 89 4.04 -5.72 3.89
C LEU A 89 3.14 -4.71 4.62
N ILE A 90 3.17 -3.44 4.22
CA ILE A 90 2.36 -2.39 4.85
C ILE A 90 0.87 -2.63 4.59
N LEU A 91 0.49 -3.16 3.42
CA LEU A 91 -0.89 -3.55 3.13
C LEU A 91 -1.45 -4.59 4.13
N ILE A 92 -0.62 -5.52 4.63
CA ILE A 92 -1.05 -6.50 5.63
C ILE A 92 -1.49 -5.79 6.91
N PHE A 93 -0.70 -4.82 7.38
CA PHE A 93 -1.09 -4.00 8.55
C PHE A 93 -2.36 -3.19 8.28
N GLY A 94 -2.53 -2.65 7.07
CA GLY A 94 -3.76 -2.01 6.65
C GLY A 94 -4.98 -2.93 6.75
N LYS A 95 -4.83 -4.20 6.36
CA LYS A 95 -5.92 -5.20 6.44
C LYS A 95 -6.24 -5.63 7.87
N LEU A 96 -5.22 -5.73 8.74
CA LEU A 96 -5.46 -5.97 10.16
C LEU A 96 -6.26 -4.82 10.81
N LEU A 97 -6.01 -3.58 10.39
CA LEU A 97 -6.81 -2.43 10.82
C LEU A 97 -8.21 -2.40 10.18
N ASP A 98 -8.36 -2.83 8.92
CA ASP A 98 -9.69 -2.99 8.29
C ASP A 98 -10.55 -3.97 9.10
N ILE A 99 -9.99 -5.14 9.47
CA ILE A 99 -10.68 -6.14 10.31
C ILE A 99 -11.07 -5.54 11.66
N LEU A 100 -10.13 -4.86 12.33
CA LEU A 100 -10.40 -4.22 13.62
C LEU A 100 -11.57 -3.24 13.48
N TYR A 101 -11.51 -2.35 12.48
CA TYR A 101 -12.55 -1.38 12.18
C TYR A 101 -13.92 -2.05 11.97
N TYR A 102 -14.00 -3.08 11.12
CA TYR A 102 -15.27 -3.79 10.87
C TYR A 102 -15.87 -4.39 12.14
N PHE A 103 -15.04 -4.88 13.05
CA PHE A 103 -15.52 -5.49 14.30
C PHE A 103 -15.82 -4.49 15.41
N THR A 104 -15.25 -3.29 15.36
CA THR A 104 -15.44 -2.29 16.41
C THR A 104 -16.42 -1.18 16.05
N TYR A 105 -16.67 -0.94 14.75
CA TYR A 105 -17.44 0.21 14.24
C TYR A 105 -18.81 0.38 14.91
N PHE A 106 -19.55 -0.70 15.10
CA PHE A 106 -20.91 -0.65 15.67
C PHE A 106 -20.96 -0.57 17.20
N THR A 107 -19.81 -0.72 17.85
CA THR A 107 -19.73 -0.86 19.32
C THR A 107 -19.03 0.31 20.01
N LEU A 108 -18.23 1.07 19.27
CA LEU A 108 -17.45 2.19 19.79
C LEU A 108 -18.16 3.52 19.51
N ASP A 109 -17.82 4.53 20.30
CA ASP A 109 -18.25 5.90 20.07
C ASP A 109 -17.57 6.51 18.82
N GLU A 110 -18.17 7.56 18.27
CA GLU A 110 -17.75 8.20 17.03
C GLU A 110 -16.32 8.77 17.10
N GLU A 111 -15.89 9.30 18.26
CA GLU A 111 -14.56 9.86 18.45
C GLU A 111 -13.49 8.76 18.41
N THR A 112 -13.73 7.64 19.10
CA THR A 112 -12.83 6.49 19.08
C THR A 112 -12.73 5.88 17.67
N VAL A 113 -13.86 5.76 16.96
CA VAL A 113 -13.89 5.31 15.56
C VAL A 113 -13.06 6.23 14.66
N LEU A 114 -13.18 7.55 14.83
CA LEU A 114 -12.40 8.53 14.07
C LEU A 114 -10.89 8.34 14.27
N VAL A 115 -10.44 8.03 15.50
CA VAL A 115 -9.02 7.74 15.78
C VAL A 115 -8.55 6.54 14.96
N TYR A 116 -9.34 5.46 14.88
CA TYR A 116 -8.96 4.27 14.11
C TYR A 116 -8.96 4.52 12.61
N ILE A 117 -9.90 5.31 12.10
CA ILE A 117 -9.88 5.74 10.70
C ILE A 117 -8.63 6.55 10.40
N LYS A 118 -8.21 7.47 11.28
CA LYS A 118 -6.98 8.26 11.10
C LYS A 118 -5.74 7.35 11.08
N ILE A 119 -5.61 6.43 12.04
CA ILE A 119 -4.51 5.44 12.03
C ILE A 119 -4.52 4.65 10.71
N ARG A 120 -5.68 4.21 10.25
CA ARG A 120 -5.82 3.48 9.00
C ARG A 120 -5.42 4.30 7.77
N GLN A 121 -5.75 5.59 7.74
CA GLN A 121 -5.35 6.51 6.68
C GLN A 121 -3.84 6.73 6.65
N PHE A 122 -3.18 6.86 7.81
CA PHE A 122 -1.72 6.91 7.89
C PHE A 122 -1.07 5.65 7.30
N VAL A 123 -1.62 4.47 7.59
CA VAL A 123 -1.15 3.23 6.99
C VAL A 123 -1.41 3.18 5.48
N ALA A 124 -2.54 3.75 5.01
CA ALA A 124 -2.86 3.83 3.58
C ALA A 124 -1.86 4.71 2.80
N ILE A 125 -1.53 5.91 3.29
CA ILE A 125 -0.53 6.77 2.65
C ILE A 125 0.86 6.12 2.72
N SER A 126 1.20 5.48 3.84
CA SER A 126 2.47 4.76 4.01
C SER A 126 2.60 3.58 3.05
N THR A 127 1.48 2.94 2.70
CA THR A 127 1.42 1.87 1.71
C THR A 127 1.84 2.38 0.33
N LEU A 128 1.37 3.57 -0.07
CA LEU A 128 1.65 4.14 -1.39
C LEU A 128 3.03 4.81 -1.46
N ALA A 129 3.62 5.18 -0.33
CA ALA A 129 4.90 5.88 -0.26
C ALA A 129 6.04 5.21 -1.06
N PRO A 130 6.26 3.87 -1.01
CA PRO A 130 7.28 3.22 -1.84
C PRO A 130 7.05 3.40 -3.34
N MET A 131 5.79 3.36 -3.78
CA MET A 131 5.43 3.49 -5.20
C MET A 131 5.49 4.95 -5.66
N LEU A 132 5.12 5.90 -4.79
CA LEU A 132 5.30 7.33 -5.03
C LEU A 132 6.78 7.70 -5.11
N TYR A 133 7.62 7.14 -4.23
CA TYR A 133 9.06 7.35 -4.28
C TYR A 133 9.65 6.91 -5.63
N LEU A 134 9.34 5.70 -6.07
CA LEU A 134 9.73 5.19 -7.38
C LEU A 134 9.25 6.11 -8.52
N SER A 135 8.00 6.55 -8.43
CA SER A 135 7.37 7.44 -9.40
C SER A 135 8.11 8.77 -9.53
N ILE A 136 8.43 9.41 -8.39
CA ILE A 136 9.20 10.67 -8.35
C ILE A 136 10.58 10.47 -8.96
N MET A 137 11.29 9.39 -8.57
CA MET A 137 12.61 9.09 -9.14
C MET A 137 12.58 8.94 -10.67
N MET A 138 11.57 8.23 -11.19
CA MET A 138 11.39 8.02 -12.63
C MET A 138 11.07 9.33 -13.37
N ILE A 139 10.24 10.19 -12.79
CA ILE A 139 9.95 11.52 -13.34
C ILE A 139 11.22 12.37 -13.40
N LEU A 140 11.98 12.42 -12.31
CA LEU A 140 13.22 13.20 -12.26
C LEU A 140 14.24 12.67 -13.27
N PHE A 141 14.41 11.35 -13.36
CA PHE A 141 15.27 10.72 -14.36
C PHE A 141 14.89 11.10 -15.80
N PHE A 142 13.60 11.15 -16.11
CA PHE A 142 13.13 11.57 -17.43
C PHE A 142 13.41 13.05 -17.71
N LEU A 143 13.25 13.92 -16.71
CA LEU A 143 13.59 15.35 -16.85
C LEU A 143 15.08 15.57 -17.10
N THR A 144 15.94 14.71 -16.54
CA THR A 144 17.38 14.71 -16.80
C THR A 144 17.70 14.31 -18.24
N ILE A 145 17.09 13.23 -18.76
CA ILE A 145 17.35 12.75 -20.12
C ILE A 145 16.98 13.80 -21.18
N ASN A 146 15.90 14.55 -20.98
CA ASN A 146 15.44 15.56 -21.94
C ASN A 146 16.21 16.89 -21.87
N GLU A 147 17.36 16.92 -21.20
CA GLU A 147 18.23 18.11 -21.01
C GLU A 147 17.54 19.34 -20.40
N LYS A 148 16.29 19.23 -19.94
CA LYS A 148 15.56 20.36 -19.35
C LYS A 148 16.18 20.81 -18.04
N ILE A 149 16.87 19.93 -17.31
CA ILE A 149 17.50 20.23 -16.02
C ILE A 149 18.80 19.43 -15.84
N HIS A 150 19.96 20.08 -16.02
CA HIS A 150 21.28 19.46 -15.80
C HIS A 150 21.61 19.16 -14.33
N LYS A 151 20.85 19.73 -13.39
CA LYS A 151 21.06 19.64 -11.93
C LYS A 151 20.82 18.23 -11.35
N TYR A 152 20.43 17.23 -12.15
CA TYR A 152 20.00 15.90 -11.67
C TYR A 152 20.78 14.74 -12.30
N ASN A 153 21.98 14.99 -12.82
CA ASN A 153 22.81 13.93 -13.41
C ASN A 153 23.36 12.94 -12.35
N ASP A 154 23.58 13.38 -11.11
CA ASP A 154 24.00 12.48 -10.03
C ASP A 154 22.81 11.70 -9.45
N THR A 155 22.94 10.38 -9.46
CA THR A 155 22.04 9.43 -8.78
C THR A 155 21.77 9.78 -7.32
N ARG A 156 22.79 10.20 -6.57
CA ARG A 156 22.67 10.50 -5.13
C ARG A 156 21.83 11.75 -4.90
N GLU A 157 22.04 12.79 -5.70
CA GLU A 157 21.26 14.02 -5.62
C GLU A 157 19.79 13.76 -5.98
N ARG A 158 19.54 12.96 -7.01
CA ARG A 158 18.18 12.56 -7.40
C ARG A 158 17.47 11.83 -6.28
N ASP A 159 18.14 10.91 -5.59
CA ASP A 159 17.55 10.17 -4.46
C ASP A 159 17.20 11.11 -3.31
N ILE A 160 18.11 12.04 -2.95
CA ILE A 160 17.88 13.04 -1.89
C ILE A 160 16.65 13.91 -2.23
N ILE A 161 16.56 14.38 -3.47
CA ILE A 161 15.44 15.24 -3.89
C ILE A 161 14.14 14.45 -3.94
N SER A 162 14.17 13.20 -4.42
CA SER A 162 13.01 12.32 -4.43
C SER A 162 12.48 12.09 -3.02
N MET A 163 13.37 11.86 -2.05
CA MET A 163 13.00 11.75 -0.65
C MET A 163 12.41 13.05 -0.10
N LYS A 164 12.98 14.22 -0.42
CA LYS A 164 12.43 15.52 0.01
C LYS A 164 11.02 15.76 -0.51
N ILE A 165 10.77 15.46 -1.80
CA ILE A 165 9.45 15.59 -2.41
C ILE A 165 8.47 14.61 -1.76
N LEU A 166 8.88 13.35 -1.57
CA LEU A 166 8.06 12.34 -0.89
C LEU A 166 7.68 12.80 0.52
N PHE A 167 8.65 13.26 1.33
CA PHE A 167 8.38 13.75 2.67
C PHE A 167 7.43 14.95 2.67
N LEU A 168 7.57 15.88 1.72
CA LEU A 168 6.65 17.00 1.58
C LEU A 168 5.22 16.51 1.34
N ILE A 169 5.02 15.57 0.42
CA ILE A 169 3.70 14.96 0.14
C ILE A 169 3.15 14.31 1.41
N LEU A 170 3.95 13.47 2.08
CA LEU A 170 3.52 12.77 3.30
C LEU A 170 3.17 13.72 4.44
N ILE A 171 3.89 14.84 4.60
CA ILE A 171 3.57 15.86 5.61
C ILE A 171 2.22 16.52 5.28
N ILE A 172 1.99 16.91 4.02
CA ILE A 172 0.73 17.54 3.60
C ILE A 172 -0.44 16.58 3.84
N GLU A 173 -0.32 15.32 3.42
CA GLU A 173 -1.35 14.29 3.64
C GLU A 173 -1.58 14.03 5.13
N SER A 174 -0.50 13.96 5.92
CA SER A 174 -0.57 13.76 7.37
C SER A 174 -1.32 14.90 8.08
N ILE A 175 -1.04 16.15 7.72
CA ILE A 175 -1.75 17.32 8.27
C ILE A 175 -3.24 17.23 7.92
N ALA A 176 -3.58 16.90 6.67
CA ALA A 176 -4.97 16.77 6.26
C ALA A 176 -5.72 15.65 7.01
N ILE A 177 -5.06 14.50 7.27
CA ILE A 177 -5.61 13.41 8.10
C ILE A 177 -5.87 13.90 9.54
N ILE A 178 -4.91 14.59 10.16
CA ILE A 178 -5.03 15.08 11.53
C ILE A 178 -6.20 16.05 11.66
N LEU A 179 -6.33 16.98 10.71
CA LEU A 179 -7.37 18.01 10.69
C LEU A 179 -8.77 17.50 10.34
N THR A 180 -8.91 16.22 10.01
CA THR A 180 -10.21 15.63 9.68
C THR A 180 -11.14 15.66 10.89
N PRO A 181 -12.33 16.30 10.79
CA PRO A 181 -13.18 16.58 11.95
C PRO A 181 -14.12 15.43 12.33
N ASN A 182 -14.49 14.56 11.41
CA ASN A 182 -15.44 13.47 11.64
C ASN A 182 -15.21 12.28 10.68
N PRO A 183 -15.75 11.08 10.96
CA PRO A 183 -15.58 9.89 10.13
C PRO A 183 -16.03 10.04 8.67
N GLN A 184 -17.09 10.82 8.43
CA GLN A 184 -17.62 11.03 7.08
C GLN A 184 -16.63 11.79 6.19
N VAL A 185 -16.07 12.89 6.71
CA VAL A 185 -15.04 13.67 6.02
C VAL A 185 -13.78 12.83 5.84
N ALA A 186 -13.43 11.97 6.80
CA ALA A 186 -12.32 11.02 6.67
C ALA A 186 -12.50 10.07 5.48
N GLY A 187 -13.71 9.53 5.31
CA GLY A 187 -14.06 8.67 4.18
C GLY A 187 -13.88 9.36 2.81
N ILE A 188 -14.14 10.66 2.73
CA ILE A 188 -13.97 11.46 1.50
C ILE A 188 -12.49 11.80 1.22
N ILE A 189 -11.75 12.12 2.27
CA ILE A 189 -10.33 12.53 2.18
C ILE A 189 -9.44 11.38 1.66
N LEU A 190 -9.70 10.15 2.07
CA LEU A 190 -8.84 9.02 1.71
C LEU A 190 -8.74 8.80 0.18
N PRO A 191 -9.84 8.72 -0.59
CA PRO A 191 -9.78 8.66 -2.06
C PRO A 191 -9.01 9.82 -2.70
N LEU A 192 -9.05 11.02 -2.11
CA LEU A 192 -8.35 12.20 -2.64
C LEU A 192 -6.82 12.03 -2.63
N PHE A 193 -6.26 11.23 -1.71
CA PHE A 193 -4.83 10.91 -1.68
C PHE A 193 -4.49 9.67 -2.51
N VAL A 194 -5.33 8.64 -2.40
CA VAL A 194 -5.08 7.34 -3.05
C VAL A 194 -5.18 7.47 -4.58
N ILE A 195 -6.19 8.15 -5.11
CA ILE A 195 -6.46 8.20 -6.55
C ILE A 195 -5.32 8.91 -7.32
N PRO A 196 -4.89 10.13 -6.97
CA PRO A 196 -3.79 10.79 -7.68
C PRO A 196 -2.50 9.98 -7.62
N SER A 197 -2.21 9.38 -6.47
CA SER A 197 -1.04 8.52 -6.28
C SER A 197 -1.07 7.31 -7.22
N LEU A 198 -2.20 6.62 -7.32
CA LEU A 198 -2.37 5.49 -8.23
C LEU A 198 -2.31 5.91 -9.71
N ILE A 199 -2.87 7.06 -10.08
CA ILE A 199 -2.77 7.60 -11.45
C ILE A 199 -1.30 7.80 -11.84
N ILE A 200 -0.51 8.40 -10.94
CA ILE A 200 0.92 8.60 -11.14
C ILE A 200 1.62 7.25 -11.32
N VAL A 201 1.37 6.28 -10.44
CA VAL A 201 1.97 4.94 -10.54
C VAL A 201 1.63 4.24 -11.87
N VAL A 202 0.35 4.25 -12.27
CA VAL A 202 -0.10 3.68 -13.55
C VAL A 202 0.63 4.33 -14.72
N TRP A 203 0.69 5.67 -14.72
CA TRP A 203 1.34 6.43 -15.78
C TRP A 203 2.84 6.13 -15.86
N ILE A 204 3.58 6.05 -14.74
CA ILE A 204 5.02 5.74 -14.75
C ILE A 204 5.29 4.33 -15.29
N PHE A 205 4.52 3.32 -14.90
CA PHE A 205 4.74 1.96 -15.41
C PHE A 205 4.39 1.85 -16.90
N TYR A 206 3.32 2.51 -17.34
CA TYR A 206 2.98 2.60 -18.76
C TYR A 206 4.05 3.34 -19.57
N PHE A 207 4.52 4.46 -19.04
CA PHE A 207 5.59 5.24 -19.62
C PHE A 207 6.89 4.43 -19.71
N SER A 208 7.24 3.68 -18.66
CA SER A 208 8.42 2.81 -18.63
C SER A 208 8.33 1.73 -19.69
N TYR A 209 7.15 1.15 -19.91
CA TYR A 209 6.93 0.20 -21.01
C TYR A 209 7.18 0.85 -22.38
N LYS A 210 6.54 2.00 -22.65
CA LYS A 210 6.65 2.70 -23.95
C LYS A 210 8.10 3.08 -24.28
N ASN A 211 8.90 3.42 -23.27
CA ASN A 211 10.29 3.83 -23.43
C ASN A 211 11.31 2.69 -23.21
N GLN A 212 10.83 1.44 -23.17
CA GLN A 212 11.67 0.25 -23.01
C GLN A 212 12.60 0.29 -21.78
N ARG A 213 12.06 0.75 -20.64
CA ARG A 213 12.76 0.85 -19.34
C ARG A 213 12.24 -0.19 -18.35
N LEU A 214 13.09 -0.55 -17.38
CA LEU A 214 12.84 -1.57 -16.34
C LEU A 214 12.75 -2.99 -16.91
N SER A 215 13.85 -3.47 -17.52
CA SER A 215 13.96 -4.82 -18.09
C SER A 215 13.85 -5.96 -17.06
N SER A 216 13.95 -5.66 -15.77
CA SER A 216 13.82 -6.63 -14.69
C SER A 216 12.37 -7.04 -14.41
N VAL A 217 11.37 -6.30 -14.91
CA VAL A 217 9.94 -6.54 -14.71
C VAL A 217 9.19 -6.40 -16.03
N HIS A 218 7.87 -6.61 -16.05
CA HIS A 218 7.00 -6.37 -17.19
C HIS A 218 6.10 -5.15 -16.92
N PRO A 219 6.55 -3.90 -17.23
CA PRO A 219 5.90 -2.68 -16.75
C PRO A 219 4.44 -2.55 -17.22
N LEU A 220 4.08 -3.06 -18.40
CA LEU A 220 2.71 -3.02 -18.89
C LEU A 220 1.73 -3.83 -18.02
N ILE A 221 2.13 -5.03 -17.57
CA ILE A 221 1.28 -5.88 -16.71
C ILE A 221 1.12 -5.22 -15.35
N VAL A 222 2.20 -4.65 -14.80
CA VAL A 222 2.17 -3.89 -13.54
C VAL A 222 1.25 -2.67 -13.68
N SER A 223 1.35 -1.92 -14.78
CA SER A 223 0.48 -0.78 -15.07
C SER A 223 -0.99 -1.18 -15.14
N PHE A 224 -1.33 -2.27 -15.84
CA PHE A 224 -2.69 -2.79 -15.91
C PHE A 224 -3.21 -3.23 -14.54
N GLY A 225 -2.37 -3.90 -13.74
CA GLY A 225 -2.70 -4.28 -12.37
C GLY A 225 -3.02 -3.06 -11.49
N PHE A 226 -2.18 -2.03 -11.51
CA PHE A 226 -2.46 -0.79 -10.78
C PHE A 226 -3.65 0.00 -11.34
N ALA A 227 -3.92 -0.07 -12.65
CA ALA A 227 -5.10 0.53 -13.24
C ALA A 227 -6.38 -0.18 -12.77
N ALA A 228 -6.36 -1.51 -12.72
CA ALA A 228 -7.44 -2.29 -12.12
C ALA A 228 -7.61 -1.98 -10.62
N PHE A 229 -6.51 -1.78 -9.89
CA PHE A 229 -6.56 -1.34 -8.49
C PHE A 229 -7.17 0.06 -8.34
N LEU A 230 -6.80 1.00 -9.20
CA LEU A 230 -7.39 2.34 -9.27
C LEU A 230 -8.89 2.26 -9.54
N CYS A 231 -9.31 1.49 -10.53
CA CYS A 231 -10.72 1.25 -10.82
C CYS A 231 -11.45 0.66 -9.60
N SER A 232 -10.88 -0.37 -8.94
CA SER A 232 -11.45 -0.96 -7.71
C SER A 232 -11.68 0.10 -6.62
N ASN A 233 -10.72 1.02 -6.42
CA ASN A 233 -10.86 2.08 -5.42
C ASN A 233 -11.92 3.14 -5.78
N ILE A 234 -12.16 3.41 -7.07
CA ILE A 234 -13.23 4.31 -7.52
C ILE A 234 -14.60 3.62 -7.46
N PHE A 235 -14.67 2.36 -7.88
CA PHE A 235 -15.92 1.61 -7.91
C PHE A 235 -16.41 1.22 -6.53
N ARG A 236 -15.53 1.03 -5.53
CA ARG A 236 -15.94 0.59 -4.19
C ARG A 236 -16.92 1.57 -3.51
N PRO A 237 -16.64 2.89 -3.40
CA PRO A 237 -17.62 3.83 -2.86
C PRO A 237 -18.94 3.86 -3.64
N LEU A 238 -18.88 3.77 -4.97
CA LEU A 238 -20.07 3.76 -5.84
C LEU A 238 -20.91 2.50 -5.62
N ALA A 239 -20.27 1.34 -5.56
CA ALA A 239 -20.93 0.07 -5.37
C ALA A 239 -21.49 -0.05 -3.95
N GLN A 240 -20.79 0.48 -2.94
CA GLN A 240 -21.29 0.58 -1.57
C GLN A 240 -22.53 1.47 -1.49
N PHE A 241 -22.57 2.59 -2.22
CA PHE A 241 -23.74 3.46 -2.28
C PHE A 241 -24.96 2.77 -2.90
N ILE A 242 -24.76 1.89 -3.91
CA ILE A 242 -25.85 1.21 -4.63
C ILE A 242 -26.32 -0.06 -3.91
N LEU A 243 -25.38 -0.90 -3.46
CA LEU A 243 -25.65 -2.24 -2.92
C LEU A 243 -25.72 -2.28 -1.39
N GLY A 244 -25.29 -1.20 -0.71
CA GLY A 244 -25.12 -1.16 0.74
C GLY A 244 -23.87 -1.90 1.23
N GLU A 245 -23.53 -1.71 2.51
CA GLU A 245 -22.47 -2.48 3.19
C GLU A 245 -23.00 -3.87 3.58
N THR A 246 -23.03 -4.79 2.62
CA THR A 246 -23.39 -6.20 2.87
C THR A 246 -22.14 -7.08 2.96
N ALA A 247 -22.23 -8.20 3.69
CA ALA A 247 -21.13 -9.17 3.77
C ALA A 247 -20.71 -9.69 2.38
N ILE A 248 -21.68 -9.93 1.48
CA ILE A 248 -21.45 -10.38 0.10
C ILE A 248 -20.64 -9.34 -0.68
N PHE A 249 -21.01 -8.06 -0.57
CA PHE A 249 -20.27 -6.98 -1.22
C PHE A 249 -18.81 -6.95 -0.77
N THR A 250 -18.55 -7.02 0.54
CA THR A 250 -17.18 -7.07 1.09
C THR A 250 -16.40 -8.27 0.56
N ILE A 251 -17.01 -9.45 0.49
CA ILE A 251 -16.36 -10.66 -0.05
C ILE A 251 -15.97 -10.47 -1.52
N ILE A 252 -16.88 -9.96 -2.36
CA ILE A 252 -16.62 -9.71 -3.79
C ILE A 252 -15.44 -8.75 -3.94
N VAL A 253 -15.44 -7.67 -3.18
CA VAL A 253 -14.40 -6.64 -3.21
C VAL A 253 -13.04 -7.20 -2.81
N GLU A 254 -12.98 -8.04 -1.77
CA GLU A 254 -11.74 -8.69 -1.34
C GLU A 254 -11.22 -9.70 -2.39
N ILE A 255 -12.11 -10.43 -3.08
CA ILE A 255 -11.75 -11.35 -4.18
C ILE A 255 -11.20 -10.57 -5.39
N VAL A 256 -11.86 -9.48 -5.79
CA VAL A 256 -11.39 -8.63 -6.89
C VAL A 256 -9.97 -8.11 -6.59
N ASP A 257 -9.74 -7.64 -5.37
CA ASP A 257 -8.43 -7.14 -4.98
C ASP A 257 -7.35 -8.25 -4.96
N ILE A 258 -7.69 -9.49 -4.57
CA ILE A 258 -6.79 -10.64 -4.67
C ILE A 258 -6.33 -10.83 -6.12
N ILE A 259 -7.28 -10.83 -7.07
CA ILE A 259 -6.99 -11.00 -8.49
C ILE A 259 -6.09 -9.86 -8.98
N VAL A 260 -6.40 -8.62 -8.60
CA VAL A 260 -5.61 -7.43 -8.93
C VAL A 260 -4.16 -7.57 -8.44
N PHE A 261 -3.95 -8.00 -7.19
CA PHE A 261 -2.59 -8.17 -6.66
C PHE A 261 -1.85 -9.34 -7.31
N ILE A 262 -2.54 -10.41 -7.71
CA ILE A 262 -1.92 -11.48 -8.51
C ILE A 262 -1.42 -10.94 -9.85
N VAL A 263 -2.20 -10.09 -10.53
CA VAL A 263 -1.79 -9.46 -11.79
C VAL A 263 -0.58 -8.56 -11.57
N ILE A 264 -0.60 -7.67 -10.56
CA ILE A 264 0.54 -6.81 -10.21
C ILE A 264 1.79 -7.67 -9.97
N PHE A 265 1.68 -8.68 -9.09
CA PHE A 265 2.80 -9.54 -8.72
C PHE A 265 3.35 -10.32 -9.92
N THR A 266 2.48 -10.83 -10.79
CA THR A 266 2.88 -11.52 -12.03
C THR A 266 3.73 -10.60 -12.91
N GLY A 267 3.33 -9.32 -13.04
CA GLY A 267 4.11 -8.32 -13.76
C GLY A 267 5.48 -8.02 -13.14
N LEU A 268 5.68 -8.26 -11.84
CA LEU A 268 6.97 -8.10 -11.17
C LEU A 268 7.89 -9.31 -11.34
N ILE A 269 7.33 -10.50 -11.52
CA ILE A 269 8.10 -11.74 -11.69
C ILE A 269 8.49 -11.97 -13.16
N ILE A 270 7.58 -11.66 -14.09
CA ILE A 270 7.83 -11.83 -15.52
C ILE A 270 8.75 -10.71 -16.01
N LYS A 271 9.83 -11.09 -16.69
CA LYS A 271 10.73 -10.15 -17.36
C LYS A 271 10.22 -9.84 -18.76
N VAL A 272 10.22 -8.57 -19.15
CA VAL A 272 9.91 -8.17 -20.53
C VAL A 272 11.12 -8.44 -21.44
N LYS A 273 10.83 -8.90 -22.66
CA LYS A 273 11.79 -8.92 -23.77
C LYS A 273 11.40 -7.79 -24.72
N TYR A 274 12.27 -6.80 -24.85
CA TYR A 274 12.09 -5.70 -25.80
C TYR A 274 12.60 -6.10 -27.19
#